data_AF-Q2HYQ3-F1
#
_entry.id   AF-Q2HYQ3-F1
#
_cell.length_a   1.000
_cell.length_b   1.000
_cell.length_c   1.000
_cell.angle_alpha   90.00
_cell.angle_beta   90.00
_cell.angle_gamma   90.00
#
_symmetry.space_group_name_H-M   'P 1'
#
loop_
_entity.id
_entity.type
_entity.pdbx_description
1 polymer ?
#
loop_
_entity_poly.entity_id
_entity_poly.type
_entity_poly.pdbx_seq_one_letter_code
_entity_poly.pdbx_strand_id
1 'polypeptide(L)'
;LLEKVFRRSLIKAFQSVPHQVDFSHPDTALEIINSWMSDNTGGMIPNFLESGVLSDQTRLVLLNALHFHRLWKNPFDPRLTAEATFHTSNGSAVSVSMMRSTQKFNYGEFVTKDGIEYDVIEVPYEGDSLSMIIISSFELDV
;
A
#
# COMPACT_ATOMS: atom_id res chain seq x y z
N LEU A 1 -31.16 10.01 -9.39
CA LEU A 1 -30.75 8.88 -10.28
C LEU A 1 -29.44 9.27 -10.96
N LEU A 2 -28.42 8.40 -10.94
CA LEU A 2 -27.12 8.65 -11.60
C LEU A 2 -27.31 8.73 -13.13
N GLU A 3 -26.64 9.68 -13.78
CA GLU A 3 -26.71 9.81 -15.23
C GLU A 3 -26.16 8.59 -15.97
N LYS A 4 -26.77 8.26 -17.12
CA LYS A 4 -26.33 7.15 -17.98
C LYS A 4 -24.90 7.35 -18.50
N VAL A 5 -24.45 8.59 -18.64
CA VAL A 5 -23.08 8.90 -19.09
C VAL A 5 -22.07 8.47 -18.02
N PHE A 6 -22.32 8.83 -16.76
CA PHE A 6 -21.45 8.45 -15.64
C PHE A 6 -21.27 6.94 -15.53
N ARG A 7 -22.37 6.17 -15.62
CA ARG A 7 -22.31 4.70 -15.62
C ARG A 7 -21.45 4.14 -16.76
N ARG A 8 -21.64 4.66 -17.98
CA ARG A 8 -20.88 4.21 -19.16
C ARG A 8 -19.39 4.52 -19.02
N SER A 9 -19.03 5.67 -18.47
CA SER A 9 -17.64 6.03 -18.22
C SER A 9 -16.97 5.10 -17.21
N LEU A 10 -17.65 4.74 -16.12
CA LEU A 10 -17.11 3.81 -15.12
C LEU A 10 -16.85 2.42 -15.70
N ILE A 11 -17.79 1.89 -16.48
CA ILE A 11 -17.63 0.58 -17.13
C ILE A 11 -16.46 0.61 -18.12
N LYS A 12 -16.37 1.66 -18.94
CA LYS A 12 -15.36 1.75 -19.99
C LYS A 12 -13.95 1.93 -19.44
N ALA A 13 -13.78 2.74 -18.40
CA ALA A 13 -12.46 3.09 -17.87
C ALA A 13 -11.97 2.14 -16.75
N PHE A 14 -12.89 1.66 -15.91
CA PHE A 14 -12.56 0.93 -14.68
C PHE A 14 -13.15 -0.47 -14.62
N GLN A 15 -13.92 -0.90 -15.64
CA GLN A 15 -14.67 -2.15 -15.63
C GLN A 15 -15.56 -2.30 -14.38
N SER A 16 -16.02 -1.18 -13.85
CA SER A 16 -16.75 -1.08 -12.59
C SER A 16 -18.13 -0.47 -12.81
N VAL A 17 -19.05 -0.80 -11.90
CA VAL A 17 -20.41 -0.25 -11.85
C VAL A 17 -20.61 0.48 -10.52
N PRO A 18 -21.43 1.54 -10.48
CA PRO A 18 -21.72 2.19 -9.21
C PRO A 18 -22.55 1.27 -8.31
N HIS A 19 -22.12 1.14 -7.05
CA HIS A 19 -22.86 0.45 -6.00
C HIS A 19 -23.77 1.45 -5.27
N GLN A 20 -25.05 1.12 -5.16
CA GLN A 20 -25.99 1.93 -4.39
C GLN A 20 -25.99 1.47 -2.95
N VAL A 21 -25.78 2.42 -2.03
CA VAL A 21 -25.75 2.19 -0.59
C VAL A 21 -26.67 3.22 0.05
N ASP A 22 -27.46 2.80 1.02
CA ASP A 22 -28.31 3.69 1.79
C ASP A 22 -27.52 4.32 2.95
N PHE A 23 -27.11 5.57 2.78
CA PHE A 23 -26.36 6.29 3.79
C PHE A 23 -27.23 6.83 4.94
N SER A 24 -28.57 6.77 4.88
CA SER A 24 -29.38 7.15 6.06
C SER A 24 -29.23 6.17 7.23
N HIS A 25 -28.61 5.01 6.99
CA HIS A 25 -28.21 4.03 7.99
C HIS A 25 -26.68 3.85 7.96
N PRO A 26 -25.89 4.77 8.56
CA PRO A 26 -24.44 4.83 8.38
C PRO A 26 -23.70 3.55 8.79
N ASP A 27 -24.15 2.88 9.86
CA ASP A 27 -23.54 1.64 10.32
C ASP A 27 -23.75 0.49 9.31
N THR A 28 -24.96 0.37 8.75
CA THR A 28 -25.25 -0.61 7.69
C THR A 28 -24.48 -0.28 6.41
N ALA A 29 -24.37 1.00 6.05
CA ALA A 29 -23.58 1.43 4.90
C ALA A 29 -22.09 1.09 5.08
N LEU A 30 -21.56 1.24 6.29
CA LEU A 30 -20.19 0.89 6.66
C LEU A 30 -19.96 -0.61 6.50
N GLU A 31 -20.85 -1.45 7.01
CA GLU A 31 -20.77 -2.91 6.86
C GLU A 31 -20.77 -3.34 5.38
N ILE A 32 -21.65 -2.75 4.57
CA ILE A 32 -21.72 -3.03 3.12
C ILE A 32 -20.39 -2.68 2.43
N ILE A 33 -19.84 -1.50 2.72
CA ILE A 33 -18.59 -1.06 2.10
C ILE A 33 -17.41 -1.93 2.55
N ASN A 34 -17.30 -2.22 3.85
CA ASN A 34 -16.23 -3.05 4.38
C ASN A 34 -16.29 -4.50 3.87
N SER A 35 -17.49 -5.08 3.77
CA SER A 35 -17.67 -6.41 3.17
C SER A 35 -17.23 -6.41 1.70
N TRP A 36 -17.67 -5.41 0.92
CA TRP A 36 -17.26 -5.29 -0.47
C TRP A 36 -15.75 -5.15 -0.61
N MET A 37 -15.10 -4.36 0.26
CA MET A 37 -13.65 -4.18 0.29
C MET A 37 -12.92 -5.47 0.63
N SER A 38 -13.40 -6.21 1.63
CA SER A 38 -12.87 -7.51 2.01
C SER A 38 -12.91 -8.49 0.83
N ASP A 39 -14.08 -8.63 0.19
CA ASP A 39 -14.29 -9.55 -0.93
C ASP A 39 -13.38 -9.23 -2.12
N ASN A 40 -13.24 -7.94 -2.45
CA ASN A 40 -12.40 -7.48 -3.56
C ASN A 40 -10.89 -7.47 -3.25
N THR A 41 -10.50 -7.75 -2.00
CA THR A 41 -9.09 -7.83 -1.58
C THR A 41 -8.69 -9.23 -1.11
N GLY A 42 -9.54 -10.24 -1.34
CA GLY A 42 -9.29 -11.60 -0.88
C GLY A 42 -9.22 -11.72 0.65
N GLY A 43 -9.96 -10.86 1.36
CA GLY A 43 -10.02 -10.81 2.82
C GLY A 43 -8.91 -10.01 3.50
N MET A 44 -8.01 -9.39 2.73
CA MET A 44 -6.82 -8.73 3.29
C MET A 44 -7.11 -7.33 3.83
N ILE A 45 -8.20 -6.69 3.41
CA ILE A 45 -8.66 -5.39 3.89
C ILE A 45 -10.11 -5.51 4.38
N PRO A 46 -10.35 -6.17 5.54
CA PRO A 46 -11.70 -6.44 6.03
C PRO A 46 -12.38 -5.22 6.66
N ASN A 47 -11.60 -4.29 7.21
CA ASN A 47 -12.09 -3.09 7.89
C ASN A 47 -11.46 -1.87 7.22
N PHE A 48 -12.03 -1.45 6.07
CA PHE A 48 -11.52 -0.31 5.31
C PHE A 48 -11.94 1.03 5.92
N LEU A 49 -13.22 1.14 6.32
CA LEU A 49 -13.78 2.29 7.00
C LEU A 49 -13.99 1.98 8.49
N GLU A 50 -13.60 2.92 9.33
CA GLU A 50 -13.89 2.90 10.76
C GLU A 50 -15.25 3.54 11.07
N SER A 51 -15.81 3.22 12.25
CA SER A 51 -17.07 3.81 12.70
C SER A 51 -16.95 5.33 12.81
N GLY A 52 -18.02 6.05 12.46
CA GLY A 52 -18.08 7.51 12.48
C GLY A 52 -17.52 8.20 11.22
N VAL A 53 -16.93 7.46 10.27
CA VAL A 53 -16.50 8.03 8.97
C VAL A 53 -17.70 8.37 8.07
N LEU A 54 -18.75 7.54 8.11
CA LEU A 54 -19.99 7.76 7.36
C LEU A 54 -21.03 8.45 8.22
N SER A 55 -21.89 9.26 7.58
CA SER A 55 -23.04 9.89 8.22
C SER A 55 -24.26 9.87 7.30
N ASP A 56 -25.42 10.25 7.85
CA ASP A 56 -26.67 10.42 7.09
C ASP A 56 -26.60 11.54 6.04
N GLN A 57 -25.53 12.34 6.06
CA GLN A 57 -25.22 13.36 5.06
C GLN A 57 -24.31 12.83 3.94
N THR A 58 -23.73 11.64 4.07
CA THR A 58 -22.93 11.03 2.99
C THR A 58 -23.79 10.80 1.74
N ARG A 59 -23.26 11.14 0.57
CA ARG A 59 -23.96 11.00 -0.73
C ARG A 59 -23.18 10.21 -1.77
N LEU A 60 -21.85 10.20 -1.67
CA LEU A 60 -20.95 9.52 -2.60
C LEU A 60 -19.66 9.16 -1.87
N VAL A 61 -19.22 7.91 -2.06
CA VAL A 61 -17.90 7.44 -1.63
C VAL A 61 -17.19 6.90 -2.88
N LEU A 62 -16.01 7.43 -3.15
CA LEU A 62 -15.09 6.87 -4.14
C LEU A 62 -13.94 6.22 -3.37
N LEU A 63 -13.71 4.94 -3.60
CA LEU A 63 -12.72 4.16 -2.88
C LEU A 63 -11.82 3.38 -3.83
N ASN A 64 -10.62 3.06 -3.36
CA ASN A 64 -9.67 2.20 -4.03
C ASN A 64 -8.99 1.31 -2.98
N ALA A 65 -8.77 0.05 -3.33
CA ALA A 65 -8.02 -0.89 -2.53
C ALA A 65 -6.93 -1.51 -3.39
N LEU A 66 -5.74 -1.64 -2.80
CA LEU A 66 -4.64 -2.40 -3.40
C LEU A 66 -4.03 -3.27 -2.31
N HIS A 67 -4.13 -4.59 -2.48
CA HIS A 67 -3.37 -5.54 -1.71
C HIS A 67 -2.29 -6.15 -2.59
N PHE A 68 -1.03 -6.04 -2.16
CA PHE A 68 0.11 -6.51 -2.92
C PHE A 68 0.88 -7.55 -2.10
N HIS A 69 0.80 -8.80 -2.55
CA HIS A 69 1.57 -9.91 -2.00
C HIS A 69 2.22 -10.67 -3.15
N ARG A 70 3.55 -10.66 -3.15
CA ARG A 70 4.40 -11.33 -4.15
C ARG A 70 5.63 -11.89 -3.46
N LEU A 71 6.13 -13.00 -3.98
CA LEU A 71 7.39 -13.58 -3.55
C LEU A 71 8.55 -12.79 -4.15
N TRP A 72 9.62 -12.62 -3.39
CA TRP A 72 10.89 -12.13 -3.92
C TRP A 72 11.43 -13.12 -4.95
N LYS A 73 12.07 -12.61 -6.01
CA LYS A 73 12.78 -13.47 -6.98
C LYS A 73 13.81 -14.35 -6.29
N ASN A 74 14.54 -13.76 -5.36
CA ASN A 74 15.49 -14.44 -4.48
C ASN A 74 15.08 -14.19 -3.03
N PRO A 75 14.42 -15.16 -2.37
CA PRO A 75 13.95 -15.00 -1.00
C PRO A 75 15.06 -14.75 0.01
N PHE A 76 14.72 -14.02 1.09
CA PHE A 76 15.58 -13.90 2.26
C PHE A 76 15.61 -15.23 3.03
N ASP A 77 16.78 -15.62 3.52
CA ASP A 77 16.91 -16.76 4.43
C ASP A 77 16.46 -16.34 5.83
N PRO A 78 15.37 -16.92 6.38
CA PRO A 78 14.86 -16.54 7.70
C PRO A 78 15.88 -16.71 8.83
N ARG A 79 16.90 -17.57 8.64
CA ARG A 79 17.98 -17.78 9.63
C ARG A 79 18.95 -16.61 9.72
N LEU A 80 18.97 -15.75 8.71
CA LEU A 80 19.80 -14.55 8.68
C LEU A 80 19.05 -13.30 9.20
N THR A 81 17.75 -13.43 9.44
CA THR A 81 16.95 -12.41 10.11
C THR A 81 17.32 -12.35 11.59
N ALA A 82 17.66 -11.17 12.09
CA ALA A 82 18.02 -10.96 13.49
C ALA A 82 17.50 -9.62 13.99
N GLU A 83 17.31 -9.50 15.30
CA GLU A 83 16.97 -8.23 15.92
C GLU A 83 18.06 -7.19 15.66
N ALA A 84 17.64 -6.00 15.24
CA ALA A 84 18.49 -4.84 15.03
C ALA A 84 17.76 -3.56 15.42
N THR A 85 18.52 -2.52 15.74
CA THR A 85 17.97 -1.19 16.03
C THR A 85 17.57 -0.48 14.73
N PHE A 86 16.35 0.03 14.69
CA PHE A 86 15.87 0.95 13.66
C PHE A 86 15.67 2.35 14.26
N HIS A 87 16.25 3.36 13.63
CA HIS A 87 16.13 4.76 14.02
C HIS A 87 14.95 5.39 13.30
N THR A 88 14.00 5.90 14.07
CA THR A 88 12.81 6.57 13.55
C THR A 88 13.06 8.08 13.41
N SER A 89 12.25 8.75 12.59
CA SER A 89 12.39 10.19 12.32
C SER A 89 12.20 11.09 13.54
N ASN A 90 11.67 10.58 14.66
CA ASN A 90 11.54 11.34 15.91
C ASN A 90 12.76 11.15 16.85
N GLY A 91 13.83 10.50 16.37
CA GLY A 91 15.05 10.21 17.13
C GLY A 91 14.94 8.98 18.05
N SER A 92 13.76 8.34 18.14
CA SER A 92 13.61 7.11 18.93
C SER A 92 14.17 5.89 18.19
N ALA A 93 14.63 4.92 18.97
CA ALA A 93 15.18 3.66 18.50
C ALA A 93 14.23 2.51 18.87
N VAL A 94 13.91 1.67 17.90
CA VAL A 94 13.05 0.49 18.11
C VAL A 94 13.76 -0.78 17.65
N SER A 95 13.55 -1.90 18.36
CA SER A 95 14.06 -3.21 17.93
C SER A 95 13.15 -3.77 16.85
N VAL A 96 13.74 -4.21 15.73
CA VAL A 96 13.03 -4.83 14.61
C VAL A 96 13.76 -6.09 14.14
N SER A 97 13.00 -7.05 13.62
CA SER A 97 13.57 -8.23 12.96
C SER A 97 14.10 -7.84 11.56
N MET A 98 15.39 -7.56 11.46
CA MET A 98 16.05 -7.10 10.24
C MET A 98 16.46 -8.27 9.35
N MET A 99 15.90 -8.35 8.14
CA MET A 99 16.27 -9.34 7.13
C MET A 99 17.63 -9.02 6.51
N ARG A 100 18.39 -10.04 6.10
CA ARG A 100 19.70 -9.88 5.47
C ARG A 100 19.87 -10.77 4.25
N SER A 101 20.51 -10.24 3.22
CA SER A 101 20.88 -10.99 2.02
C SER A 101 22.10 -10.38 1.34
N THR A 102 22.94 -11.21 0.75
CA THR A 102 24.10 -10.78 -0.04
C THR A 102 23.96 -11.36 -1.43
N GLN A 103 23.66 -10.50 -2.40
CA GLN A 103 23.43 -10.87 -3.79
C GLN A 103 23.89 -9.73 -4.70
N LYS A 104 23.89 -9.99 -6.02
CA LYS A 104 24.01 -8.90 -7.00
C LYS A 104 22.64 -8.26 -7.17
N PHE A 105 22.53 -6.99 -6.81
CA PHE A 105 21.36 -6.15 -7.05
C PHE A 105 21.68 -5.09 -8.08
N ASN A 106 20.66 -4.60 -8.80
CA ASN A 106 20.81 -3.32 -9.49
C ASN A 106 20.89 -2.24 -8.42
N TYR A 107 21.95 -1.44 -8.52
CA TYR A 107 22.33 -0.44 -7.53
C TYR A 107 22.81 0.82 -8.24
N GLY A 108 22.49 1.98 -7.68
CA GLY A 108 22.99 3.26 -8.15
C GLY A 108 23.05 4.28 -7.02
N GLU A 109 23.99 5.20 -7.15
CA GLU A 109 24.18 6.34 -6.25
C GLU A 109 23.81 7.62 -7.00
N PHE A 110 23.15 8.53 -6.30
CA PHE A 110 22.60 9.73 -6.89
C PHE A 110 22.73 10.91 -5.93
N VAL A 111 22.60 12.11 -6.47
CA VAL A 111 22.60 13.35 -5.70
C VAL A 111 21.36 14.15 -6.05
N THR A 112 20.64 14.65 -5.03
CA THR A 112 19.52 15.56 -5.26
C THR A 112 20.01 16.90 -5.79
N LYS A 113 19.09 17.76 -6.27
CA LYS A 113 19.46 19.12 -6.71
C LYS A 113 20.06 19.97 -5.58
N ASP A 114 19.73 19.65 -4.34
CA ASP A 114 20.19 20.35 -3.13
C ASP A 114 21.47 19.72 -2.54
N GLY A 115 22.08 18.74 -3.23
CA GLY A 115 23.36 18.16 -2.82
C GLY A 115 23.27 16.97 -1.87
N ILE A 116 22.08 16.41 -1.62
CA ILE A 116 21.93 15.25 -0.74
C ILE A 116 22.29 13.99 -1.53
N GLU A 117 23.30 13.26 -1.06
CA GLU A 117 23.69 11.97 -1.62
C GLU A 117 22.74 10.87 -1.10
N TYR A 118 22.29 9.99 -2.01
CA TYR A 118 21.45 8.84 -1.66
C TYR A 118 21.76 7.65 -2.56
N ASP A 119 21.48 6.45 -2.06
CA ASP A 119 21.55 5.22 -2.82
C ASP A 119 20.16 4.70 -3.21
N VAL A 120 20.14 3.90 -4.26
CA VAL A 120 18.95 3.23 -4.77
C VAL A 120 19.30 1.79 -5.06
N ILE A 121 18.53 0.87 -4.48
CA ILE A 121 18.66 -0.57 -4.73
C ILE A 121 17.32 -1.15 -5.23
N GLU A 122 17.38 -1.97 -6.26
CA GLU A 122 16.23 -2.69 -6.80
C GLU A 122 16.19 -4.13 -6.29
N VAL A 123 15.07 -4.51 -5.66
CA VAL A 123 14.80 -5.86 -5.17
C VAL A 123 13.65 -6.47 -6.00
N PRO A 124 13.93 -7.38 -6.95
CA PRO A 124 12.93 -7.92 -7.84
C PRO A 124 12.00 -8.94 -7.17
N TYR A 125 10.73 -8.91 -7.57
CA TYR A 125 9.77 -9.99 -7.28
C TYR A 125 9.92 -11.13 -8.30
N GLU A 126 9.38 -12.30 -7.95
CA GLU A 126 9.28 -13.43 -8.85
C GLU A 126 8.58 -13.04 -10.17
N GLY A 127 9.11 -13.53 -11.29
CA GLY A 127 8.58 -13.28 -12.62
C GLY A 127 9.09 -12.02 -13.32
N ASP A 128 9.98 -11.24 -12.69
CA ASP A 128 10.70 -10.09 -13.29
C ASP A 128 9.82 -8.95 -13.84
N SER A 129 8.51 -8.98 -13.59
CA SER A 129 7.58 -7.92 -14.02
C SER A 129 7.47 -6.76 -13.04
N LEU A 130 7.91 -6.96 -11.79
CA LEU A 130 7.79 -6.01 -10.69
C LEU A 130 9.05 -6.06 -9.82
N SER A 131 9.41 -4.92 -9.24
CA SER A 131 10.49 -4.80 -8.26
C SER A 131 10.14 -3.75 -7.20
N MET A 132 10.76 -3.87 -6.03
CA MET A 132 10.76 -2.85 -4.99
C MET A 132 12.02 -2.00 -5.16
N ILE A 133 11.85 -0.69 -5.23
CA ILE A 133 12.96 0.27 -5.20
C ILE A 133 13.08 0.79 -3.77
N ILE A 134 14.24 0.56 -3.16
CA ILE A 134 14.56 1.10 -1.83
C ILE A 134 15.54 2.26 -2.04
N ILE A 135 15.23 3.40 -1.42
CA ILE A 135 16.01 4.64 -1.54
C ILE A 135 16.39 5.07 -0.13
N SER A 136 17.67 5.34 0.12
CA SER A 136 18.16 5.80 1.41
C SER A 136 19.23 6.87 1.25
N SER A 137 19.23 7.89 2.10
CA SER A 137 20.33 8.85 2.18
C SER A 137 21.60 8.17 2.72
N PHE A 138 22.77 8.69 2.33
CA PHE A 138 24.05 8.27 2.93
C PHE A 138 24.21 8.83 4.34
N GLU A 139 23.78 10.08 4.56
CA GLU A 139 23.76 10.68 5.88
C GLU A 139 22.57 10.14 6.69
N LEU A 140 22.84 9.75 7.93
CA LEU A 140 21.80 9.46 8.90
C LEU A 140 21.32 10.78 9.50
N ASP A 141 20.03 11.07 9.39
CA ASP A 141 19.39 12.13 10.18
C ASP A 141 19.40 11.69 11.65
N VAL A 142 20.42 12.13 12.41
CA VAL A 142 20.54 11.88 13.86
C VAL A 142 20.23 13.15 14.64
#